data_AF-A0A1V3L7D2-F1
#
_entry.id   AF-A0A1V3L7D2-F1
#
_cell.length_a   1.000
_cell.length_b   1.000
_cell.length_c   1.000
_cell.angle_alpha   90.00
_cell.angle_beta   90.00
_cell.angle_gamma   90.00
#
_symmetry.space_group_name_H-M   'P 1'
#
loop_
_entity.id
_entity.type
_entity.pdbx_description
1 polymer ?
#
loop_
_entity_poly.entity_id
_entity_poly.type
_entity_poly.pdbx_seq_one_letter_code
_entity_poly.pdbx_strand_id
1 'polypeptide(L)'
;METINTTSTYEQQMFILRSLEERPHSTHELRAKGIYYPPARIKELRDKGYLIDTFYRDETDSTGLTHRVGVYVLHQNEVSQNP
;
A
#
# COMPACT_ATOMS: atom_id res chain seq x y z
N MET A 1 -4.12 -8.52 -13.47
CA MET A 1 -3.82 -7.84 -12.20
C MET A 1 -5.06 -7.91 -11.33
N GLU A 2 -4.95 -8.38 -10.09
CA GLU A 2 -6.06 -8.37 -9.13
C GLU A 2 -6.38 -6.91 -8.74
N THR A 3 -7.67 -6.56 -8.76
CA THR A 3 -8.20 -5.22 -8.43
C THR A 3 -9.34 -5.36 -7.42
N ILE A 4 -9.52 -4.36 -6.57
CA ILE A 4 -10.60 -4.31 -5.59
C ILE A 4 -11.71 -3.35 -6.04
N ASN A 5 -12.98 -3.72 -5.83
CA ASN A 5 -14.14 -2.89 -6.16
C ASN A 5 -15.05 -2.70 -4.94
N THR A 6 -14.52 -2.03 -3.93
CA THR A 6 -15.24 -1.72 -2.68
C THR A 6 -14.79 -0.38 -2.12
N THR A 7 -15.69 0.28 -1.40
CA THR A 7 -15.39 1.47 -0.59
C THR A 7 -15.17 1.15 0.88
N SER A 8 -15.31 -0.13 1.27
CA SER A 8 -15.07 -0.58 2.64
C SER A 8 -13.62 -0.34 3.05
N THR A 9 -13.45 0.44 4.12
CA THR A 9 -12.13 0.73 4.71
C THR A 9 -11.38 -0.56 5.06
N TYR A 10 -12.08 -1.52 5.68
CA TYR A 10 -11.48 -2.78 6.12
C TYR A 10 -11.00 -3.62 4.95
N GLU A 11 -11.83 -3.80 3.92
CA GLU A 11 -11.48 -4.61 2.74
C GLU A 11 -10.31 -4.00 1.98
N GLN A 12 -10.29 -2.66 1.84
CA GLN A 12 -9.16 -1.94 1.25
C GLN A 12 -7.85 -2.12 2.04
N GLN A 13 -7.91 -2.06 3.37
CA GLN A 13 -6.75 -2.30 4.23
C GLN A 13 -6.20 -3.72 4.07
N MET A 14 -7.08 -4.74 4.09
CA MET A 14 -6.67 -6.14 3.93
C MET A 14 -6.07 -6.42 2.55
N PHE A 15 -6.65 -5.82 1.51
CA PHE A 15 -6.12 -5.94 0.16
C PHE A 15 -4.73 -5.29 0.01
N ILE A 16 -4.51 -4.14 0.65
CA ILE A 16 -3.20 -3.50 0.70
C ILE A 16 -2.20 -4.40 1.42
N LEU A 17 -2.54 -4.92 2.61
CA LEU A 17 -1.64 -5.82 3.35
C LEU A 17 -1.22 -7.01 2.52
N ARG A 18 -2.18 -7.74 1.93
CA ARG A 18 -1.88 -8.88 1.03
C ARG A 18 -0.98 -8.47 -0.14
N SER A 19 -1.24 -7.31 -0.74
CA SER A 19 -0.38 -6.79 -1.81
C SER A 19 1.04 -6.52 -1.32
N LEU A 20 1.20 -5.95 -0.13
CA LEU A 20 2.51 -5.63 0.45
C LEU A 20 3.27 -6.86 0.97
N GLU A 21 2.57 -7.90 1.38
CA GLU A 21 3.15 -9.22 1.71
C GLU A 21 3.77 -9.89 0.49
N GLU A 22 3.15 -9.73 -0.69
CA GLU A 22 3.70 -10.27 -1.95
C GLU A 22 4.94 -9.49 -2.41
N ARG A 23 4.91 -8.16 -2.35
CA ARG A 23 6.03 -7.27 -2.68
C ARG A 23 5.76 -5.81 -2.28
N PRO A 24 6.78 -4.94 -2.25
CA PRO A 24 6.57 -3.49 -2.18
C PRO A 24 5.67 -2.96 -3.30
N HIS A 25 4.82 -1.99 -2.98
CA HIS A 25 3.92 -1.34 -3.95
C HIS A 25 3.93 0.18 -3.80
N SER A 26 3.89 0.89 -4.94
CA SER A 26 3.78 2.34 -4.95
C SER A 26 2.34 2.85 -4.78
N THR A 27 2.22 4.12 -4.43
CA THR A 27 0.93 4.82 -4.39
C THR A 27 0.22 4.75 -5.74
N HIS A 28 0.96 4.84 -6.84
CA HIS A 28 0.40 4.74 -8.19
C HIS A 28 -0.12 3.33 -8.46
N GLU A 29 0.66 2.30 -8.12
CA GLU A 29 0.26 0.89 -8.29
C GLU A 29 -1.00 0.54 -7.46
N LEU A 30 -1.05 0.96 -6.20
CA LEU A 30 -2.22 0.73 -5.35
C LEU A 30 -3.46 1.48 -5.86
N ARG A 31 -3.27 2.68 -6.43
CA ARG A 31 -4.36 3.43 -7.07
C ARG A 31 -4.90 2.71 -8.31
N ALA A 32 -4.01 2.20 -9.15
CA ALA A 32 -4.39 1.41 -10.33
C ALA A 32 -5.14 0.11 -9.95
N LYS A 33 -4.92 -0.42 -8.73
CA LYS A 33 -5.63 -1.58 -8.19
C LYS A 33 -7.02 -1.27 -7.60
N GLY A 34 -7.46 -0.01 -7.60
CA GLY A 34 -8.79 0.40 -7.11
C GLY A 34 -8.80 1.12 -5.75
N ILE A 35 -7.64 1.33 -5.12
CA ILE A 35 -7.55 2.10 -3.87
C ILE A 35 -7.47 3.59 -4.20
N TYR A 36 -8.55 4.35 -3.98
CA TYR A 36 -8.59 5.76 -4.35
C TYR A 36 -7.54 6.62 -3.64
N TYR A 37 -7.38 6.45 -2.32
CA TYR A 37 -6.42 7.22 -1.51
C TYR A 37 -5.51 6.32 -0.66
N PRO A 38 -4.48 5.70 -1.27
CA PRO A 38 -3.57 4.79 -0.59
C PRO A 38 -2.85 5.38 0.64
N PRO A 39 -2.38 6.65 0.64
CA PRO A 39 -1.68 7.22 1.80
C PRO A 39 -2.51 7.19 3.09
N ALA A 40 -3.83 7.43 3.02
CA ALA A 40 -4.69 7.33 4.21
C ALA A 40 -4.78 5.90 4.72
N ARG A 41 -4.94 4.91 3.83
CA ARG A 41 -5.04 3.51 4.24
C ARG A 41 -3.74 3.01 4.87
N ILE A 42 -2.60 3.41 4.32
CA ILE A 42 -1.28 3.11 4.90
C ILE A 42 -1.13 3.76 6.28
N LYS A 43 -1.57 5.02 6.45
CA LYS A 43 -1.56 5.68 7.75
C LYS A 43 -2.39 4.90 8.78
N GLU A 44 -3.61 4.50 8.41
CA GLU A 44 -4.49 3.72 9.30
C GLU A 44 -3.89 2.37 9.68
N LEU A 45 -3.20 1.69 8.75
CA LEU A 45 -2.48 0.45 9.03
C LEU A 45 -1.32 0.69 10.02
N ARG A 46 -0.56 1.77 9.86
CA ARG A 46 0.49 2.15 10.83
C ARG A 46 -0.09 2.44 12.21
N ASP A 47 -1.20 3.17 12.26
CA ASP A 47 -1.91 3.45 13.52
C ASP A 47 -2.40 2.15 14.20
N LYS A 48 -2.67 1.09 13.42
CA LYS A 48 -2.99 -0.26 13.92
C LYS A 48 -1.76 -1.10 14.34
N GLY A 49 -0.55 -0.58 14.17
CA GLY A 49 0.70 -1.25 14.58
C GLY A 49 1.41 -2.04 13.47
N TYR A 50 0.97 -1.95 12.22
CA TYR A 50 1.71 -2.56 11.11
C TYR A 50 2.98 -1.75 10.81
N LEU A 51 4.12 -2.44 10.71
CA LEU A 51 5.39 -1.83 10.34
C LEU A 51 5.49 -1.67 8.83
N ILE A 52 5.14 -0.48 8.34
CA ILE A 52 5.20 -0.16 6.91
C ILE A 52 6.08 1.06 6.70
N ASP A 53 7.20 0.90 6.00
CA ASP A 53 8.06 2.00 5.59
C ASP A 53 7.57 2.65 4.30
N THR A 54 7.94 3.93 4.10
CA THR A 54 7.79 4.63 2.83
C THR A 54 9.15 4.99 2.27
N PHE A 55 9.48 4.45 1.11
CA PHE A 55 10.55 4.96 0.26
C PHE A 55 9.96 5.84 -0.84
N TYR A 56 10.81 6.52 -1.61
CA TYR A 56 10.37 7.33 -2.72
C TYR A 56 11.12 6.97 -3.99
N ARG A 57 10.41 6.92 -5.10
CA ARG A 57 10.99 6.82 -6.44
C ARG A 57 10.28 7.78 -7.38
N ASP A 58 10.98 8.20 -8.41
CA ASP A 58 10.40 9.01 -9.47
C ASP A 58 9.68 8.10 -10.47
N GLU A 59 8.40 8.37 -10.71
CA GLU A 59 7.57 7.65 -11.69
C GLU A 59 7.02 8.66 -12.71
N THR A 60 7.14 8.32 -13.99
CA THR A 60 6.54 9.11 -15.08
C THR A 60 5.10 8.66 -15.31
N ASP A 61 4.17 9.60 -15.27
CA ASP A 61 2.76 9.33 -15.55
C ASP A 61 2.44 9.26 -17.06
N SER A 62 1.18 9.00 -17.39
CA SER A 62 0.71 8.91 -18.78
C SER A 62 0.75 10.23 -19.55
N THR A 63 0.93 11.37 -18.87
CA THR A 63 1.10 12.69 -19.47
C THR A 63 2.57 13.02 -19.76
N GLY A 64 3.49 12.15 -19.35
CA GLY A 64 4.94 12.34 -19.48
C GLY A 64 5.55 13.16 -18.33
N LEU A 65 4.78 13.48 -17.29
CA LEU A 65 5.27 14.19 -16.12
C LEU A 65 5.85 13.22 -15.10
N THR A 66 7.05 13.52 -14.61
CA THR A 66 7.70 12.76 -13.55
C THR A 66 7.27 13.26 -12.19
N HIS A 67 6.77 12.35 -11.35
CA HIS A 67 6.34 12.62 -9.98
C HIS A 67 7.15 11.78 -9.01
N ARG A 68 7.44 12.35 -7.84
CA ARG A 68 8.01 11.60 -6.73
C ARG A 68 6.89 10.82 -6.03
N VAL A 69 6.88 9.50 -6.18
CA VAL A 69 5.83 8.60 -5.67
C VAL A 69 6.34 7.81 -4.47
N GLY A 70 5.50 7.70 -3.43
CA GLY A 70 5.78 6.86 -2.26
C GLY A 70 5.63 5.38 -2.58
N VAL A 71 6.63 4.58 -2.21
CA VAL A 71 6.68 3.11 -2.30
C VAL A 71 6.61 2.53 -0.89
N TYR A 72 5.60 1.72 -0.64
CA TYR A 72 5.34 1.14 0.66
C TYR A 72 5.96 -0.25 0.76
N VAL A 73 6.65 -0.51 1.87
CA VAL A 73 7.28 -1.79 2.18
C VAL A 73 6.73 -2.27 3.51
N LEU A 74 6.03 -3.40 3.51
CA LEU A 74 5.62 -4.05 4.74
C LEU A 74 6.82 -4.85 5.27
N HIS A 75 7.23 -4.55 6.49
CA HIS A 75 8.12 -5.42 7.22
C HIS A 75 7.29 -6.54 7.81
N GLN A 76 7.71 -7.77 7.60
CA GLN A 76 7.18 -8.87 8.39
C GLN A 76 7.54 -8.55 9.84
N ASN A 77 6.53 -8.13 10.62
CA ASN A 77 6.61 -8.41 12.04
C ASN A 77 6.75 -9.93 12.09
N GLU A 78 7.83 -10.43 12.69
CA GLU A 78 7.71 -11.65 13.48
C GLU A 78 6.63 -11.32 14.52
N VAL A 79 5.36 -11.47 14.12
CA VAL A 79 4.26 -11.51 15.06
C VAL A 79 4.60 -12.76 15.84
N SER A 80 5.24 -12.55 17.00
CA SER A 80 5.54 -13.56 17.99
C SER A 80 4.30 -14.44 18.04
N GLN A 81 4.43 -15.64 17.48
CA GLN A 81 3.49 -16.71 17.66
C GLN A 81 3.54 -17.00 19.15
N ASN A 82 2.79 -16.25 19.95
CA ASN A 82 2.63 -16.59 21.34
C ASN A 82 1.61 -17.75 21.37
N PRO A 83 2.02 -18.93 21.86
CA PRO A 83 1.18 -20.11 21.98
C PRO A 83 0.05 -19.93 23.00
#